data_AF-T0R7F2-F1
#
_entry.id   AF-T0R7F2-F1
#
_cell.length_a   1.000
_cell.length_b   1.000
_cell.length_c   1.000
_cell.angle_alpha   90.00
_cell.angle_beta   90.00
_cell.angle_gamma   90.00
#
_symmetry.space_group_name_H-M   'P 1'
#
loop_
_entity.id
_entity.type
_entity.pdbx_description
1 polymer ?
#
loop_
_entity_poly.entity_id
_entity_poly.type
_entity_poly.pdbx_seq_one_letter_code
_entity_poly.pdbx_strand_id
1 'polypeptide(L)'
;MGRVLRLADLLWSITRFQDGCTPDTLAVLRRLRAAYATKDACYYNDPDDLADVFASWRSRRGTLGLAVLCDKGYDRHLFCYALRIGDVGLATCVATTRAIALDELHWLLAAKYGHVAVLDFLYSQRDALPLLPSSLLSEAARWGHLPLVRYLHEKGLDATHVLYCAVMHGHVHVAQYAHAERLGQWFPSLVTSVVSKGDAAMLAFVLAHGYAGVTPRSVVIAAKFGHLALVQMLYAEADDTAFEEALFKASWHGHLHVVKWLDTQRLEAEVPHRILDEAKMPLDVMKYFLLERRSDSTRATALRCHPIHTPRLTAHEPRATIRHVFD
;
A
#
# COMPACT_ATOMS: atom_id res chain seq x y z
N MET A 1 -16.22 61.10 -25.12
CA MET A 1 -16.07 60.10 -24.03
C MET A 1 -15.41 58.77 -24.42
N GLY A 2 -15.23 58.42 -25.71
CA GLY A 2 -14.74 57.08 -26.11
C GLY A 2 -13.21 56.83 -26.13
N ARG A 3 -12.36 57.81 -25.78
CA ARG A 3 -10.88 57.65 -25.78
C ARG A 3 -10.30 57.15 -24.47
N VAL A 4 -11.04 57.26 -23.36
CA VAL A 4 -10.55 56.87 -22.03
C VAL A 4 -10.45 55.34 -21.94
N LEU A 5 -11.42 54.61 -22.48
CA LEU A 5 -11.49 53.13 -22.41
C LEU A 5 -10.45 52.37 -23.27
N ARG A 6 -9.65 53.05 -24.10
CA ARG A 6 -8.64 52.42 -24.97
C ARG A 6 -7.20 52.57 -24.45
N LEU A 7 -7.01 53.26 -23.33
CA LEU A 7 -5.70 53.34 -22.69
C LEU A 7 -5.36 51.96 -22.10
N ALA A 8 -4.22 51.40 -22.49
CA ALA A 8 -3.75 50.11 -22.00
C ALA A 8 -3.74 50.06 -20.47
N ASP A 9 -3.37 51.17 -19.83
CA ASP A 9 -3.34 51.32 -18.37
C ASP A 9 -4.73 51.28 -17.74
N LEU A 10 -5.74 51.82 -18.44
CA LEU A 10 -7.13 51.80 -17.97
C LEU A 10 -7.75 50.41 -18.18
N LEU A 11 -7.47 49.74 -19.30
CA LEU A 11 -7.91 48.36 -19.54
C LEU A 11 -7.29 47.41 -18.50
N TRP A 12 -6.02 47.62 -18.16
CA TRP A 12 -5.31 46.90 -17.10
C TRP A 12 -5.89 47.20 -15.71
N SER A 13 -6.23 48.46 -15.44
CA SER A 13 -6.88 48.86 -14.19
C SER A 13 -8.31 48.32 -14.06
N ILE A 14 -9.09 48.32 -15.14
CA ILE A 14 -10.46 47.79 -15.20
C ILE A 14 -10.45 46.27 -15.04
N THR A 15 -9.53 45.56 -15.68
CA THR A 15 -9.38 44.09 -15.48
C THR A 15 -8.83 43.74 -14.10
N ARG A 16 -8.07 44.64 -13.45
CA ARG A 16 -7.73 44.53 -12.02
C ARG A 16 -8.93 44.73 -11.10
N PHE A 17 -9.90 45.55 -11.51
CA PHE A 17 -11.07 45.94 -10.70
C PHE A 17 -12.34 45.09 -10.96
N GLN A 18 -12.39 44.31 -12.05
CA GLN A 18 -13.48 43.37 -12.31
C GLN A 18 -13.23 42.04 -11.58
N ASP A 19 -13.59 41.95 -10.28
CA ASP A 19 -13.65 40.73 -9.45
C ASP A 19 -12.46 39.75 -9.59
N GLY A 20 -11.30 40.28 -9.99
CA GLY A 20 -10.23 39.56 -10.66
C GLY A 20 -9.36 38.83 -9.65
N CYS A 21 -9.50 37.51 -9.60
CA CYS A 21 -8.53 36.67 -8.90
C CYS A 21 -7.14 37.00 -9.45
N THR A 22 -6.24 37.40 -8.54
CA THR A 22 -4.84 37.62 -8.91
C THR A 22 -4.21 36.32 -9.44
N PRO A 23 -3.15 36.38 -10.27
CA PRO A 23 -2.57 35.19 -10.89
C PRO A 23 -2.17 34.09 -9.91
N ASP A 24 -1.67 34.47 -8.73
CA ASP A 24 -1.39 33.57 -7.60
C ASP A 24 -2.67 32.90 -7.03
N THR A 25 -3.76 33.65 -6.90
CA THR A 25 -5.07 33.11 -6.49
C THR A 25 -5.63 32.15 -7.55
N LEU A 26 -5.53 32.48 -8.84
CA LEU A 26 -5.94 31.59 -9.92
C LEU A 26 -5.11 30.29 -9.94
N ALA A 27 -3.83 30.36 -9.62
CA ALA A 27 -2.97 29.18 -9.53
C ALA A 27 -3.42 28.22 -8.41
N VAL A 28 -3.83 28.75 -7.26
CA VAL A 28 -4.43 27.98 -6.17
C VAL A 28 -5.78 27.38 -6.59
N LEU A 29 -6.66 28.18 -7.16
CA LEU A 29 -8.00 27.74 -7.58
C LEU A 29 -7.97 26.60 -8.59
N ARG A 30 -7.09 26.69 -9.60
CA ARG A 30 -6.91 25.63 -10.62
C ARG A 30 -6.48 24.31 -9.99
N ARG A 31 -5.53 24.36 -9.06
CA ARG A 31 -5.02 23.17 -8.37
C ARG A 31 -6.04 22.58 -7.40
N LEU A 32 -6.73 23.41 -6.61
CA LEU A 32 -7.84 22.97 -5.76
C LEU A 32 -8.92 22.28 -6.58
N ARG A 33 -9.33 22.88 -7.70
CA ARG A 33 -10.33 22.29 -8.58
C ARG A 33 -9.88 20.97 -9.16
N ALA A 34 -8.65 20.89 -9.67
CA ALA A 34 -8.11 19.65 -10.23
C ALA A 34 -8.02 18.53 -9.17
N ALA A 35 -7.61 18.87 -7.96
CA ALA A 35 -7.47 17.94 -6.85
C ALA A 35 -8.80 17.43 -6.29
N TYR A 36 -9.80 18.30 -6.17
CA TYR A 36 -11.03 18.01 -5.41
C TYR A 36 -12.33 18.14 -6.24
N ALA A 37 -12.24 18.00 -7.56
CA ALA A 37 -13.41 18.10 -8.46
C ALA A 37 -14.46 17.00 -8.23
N THR A 38 -14.02 15.77 -7.94
CA THR A 38 -14.88 14.59 -7.78
C THR A 38 -14.49 13.83 -6.52
N LYS A 39 -15.42 13.01 -5.99
CA LYS A 39 -15.11 12.14 -4.85
C LYS A 39 -13.89 11.24 -5.12
N ASP A 40 -13.82 10.69 -6.32
CA ASP A 40 -12.71 9.84 -6.75
C ASP A 40 -11.40 10.62 -6.82
N ALA A 41 -11.42 11.86 -7.34
CA ALA A 41 -10.23 12.70 -7.35
C ALA A 41 -9.75 13.04 -5.94
N CYS A 42 -10.66 13.34 -5.00
CA CYS A 42 -10.31 13.63 -3.61
C CYS A 42 -9.62 12.44 -2.93
N TYR A 43 -10.08 11.22 -3.23
CA TYR A 43 -9.72 10.02 -2.47
C TYR A 43 -8.59 9.22 -3.12
N TYR A 44 -8.62 9.00 -4.45
CA TYR A 44 -7.64 8.20 -5.17
C TYR A 44 -6.48 8.98 -5.75
N ASN A 45 -6.63 10.29 -5.99
CA ASN A 45 -5.52 11.11 -6.47
C ASN A 45 -4.85 11.80 -5.27
N ASP A 46 -3.52 11.69 -5.19
CA ASP A 46 -2.72 12.52 -4.29
C ASP A 46 -2.18 13.73 -5.09
N PRO A 47 -2.71 14.94 -4.87
CA PRO A 47 -2.28 16.13 -5.60
C PRO A 47 -0.94 16.64 -5.05
N ASP A 48 0.16 16.29 -5.71
CA ASP A 48 1.54 16.52 -5.26
C ASP A 48 2.07 17.97 -5.38
N ASP A 49 1.24 18.99 -5.58
CA ASP A 49 1.74 20.35 -5.89
C ASP A 49 0.90 21.50 -5.32
N LEU A 50 0.08 21.23 -4.30
CA LEU A 50 -0.79 22.27 -3.71
C LEU A 50 -0.19 22.92 -2.46
N ALA A 51 0.67 22.23 -1.71
CA ALA A 51 1.15 22.69 -0.41
C ALA A 51 1.93 24.00 -0.48
N ASP A 52 2.96 24.06 -1.32
CA ASP A 52 3.84 25.23 -1.43
C ASP A 52 3.12 26.45 -2.00
N VAL A 53 2.31 26.23 -3.05
CA VAL A 53 1.51 27.29 -3.69
C VAL A 53 0.48 27.84 -2.71
N PHE A 54 -0.20 26.98 -1.97
CA PHE A 54 -1.20 27.39 -0.99
C PHE A 54 -0.56 28.09 0.22
N ALA A 55 0.57 27.60 0.74
CA ALA A 55 1.29 28.22 1.85
C ALA A 55 1.79 29.63 1.48
N SER A 56 2.43 29.76 0.31
CA SER A 56 2.88 31.05 -0.23
C SER A 56 1.72 32.03 -0.44
N TRP A 57 0.58 31.55 -0.93
CA TRP A 57 -0.61 32.36 -1.09
C TRP A 57 -1.23 32.77 0.25
N ARG A 58 -1.34 31.83 1.20
CA ARG A 58 -1.93 32.05 2.53
C ARG A 58 -1.13 33.04 3.37
N SER A 59 0.21 33.01 3.29
CA SER A 59 1.08 33.98 3.98
C SER A 59 0.84 35.43 3.53
N ARG A 60 0.47 35.63 2.26
CA ARG A 60 0.23 36.96 1.66
C ARG A 60 -1.20 37.46 1.85
N ARG A 61 -2.18 36.56 1.91
CA ARG A 61 -3.61 36.91 1.91
C ARG A 61 -4.30 36.72 3.25
N GLY A 62 -3.70 35.97 4.18
CA GLY A 62 -4.24 35.70 5.49
C GLY A 62 -5.65 35.07 5.47
N THR A 63 -6.41 35.32 6.52
CA THR A 63 -7.79 34.82 6.69
C THR A 63 -8.79 35.51 5.75
N LEU A 64 -8.57 36.78 5.41
CA LEU A 64 -9.39 37.51 4.44
C LEU A 64 -9.36 36.85 3.06
N GLY A 65 -8.19 36.36 2.63
CA GLY A 65 -8.08 35.59 1.39
C GLY A 65 -8.94 34.32 1.41
N LEU A 66 -9.01 33.63 2.55
CA LEU A 66 -9.81 32.41 2.69
C LEU A 66 -11.31 32.70 2.55
N ALA A 67 -11.80 33.81 3.13
CA ALA A 67 -13.19 34.24 2.97
C ALA A 67 -13.52 34.50 1.49
N VAL A 68 -12.63 35.17 0.74
CA VAL A 68 -12.79 35.40 -0.70
C VAL A 68 -12.87 34.09 -1.49
N LEU A 69 -12.10 33.07 -1.12
CA LEU A 69 -12.18 31.76 -1.77
C LEU A 69 -13.50 31.05 -1.46
N CYS A 70 -13.99 31.15 -0.21
CA CYS A 70 -15.28 30.60 0.18
C CYS A 70 -16.42 31.28 -0.59
N ASP A 71 -16.38 32.60 -0.75
CA ASP A 71 -17.38 33.35 -1.54
C ASP A 71 -17.37 32.98 -3.03
N LYS A 72 -16.24 32.51 -3.54
CA LYS A 72 -16.12 31.97 -4.91
C LYS A 72 -16.54 30.49 -5.02
N GLY A 73 -17.05 29.87 -3.95
CA GLY A 73 -17.56 28.50 -3.94
C GLY A 73 -16.49 27.39 -3.84
N TYR A 74 -15.30 27.73 -3.31
CA TYR A 74 -14.22 26.77 -3.08
C TYR A 74 -14.16 26.25 -1.64
N ASP A 75 -15.18 26.52 -0.83
CA ASP A 75 -15.34 26.08 0.55
C ASP A 75 -15.17 24.57 0.71
N ARG A 76 -15.88 23.75 -0.09
CA ARG A 76 -15.71 22.28 -0.07
C ARG A 76 -14.28 21.84 -0.42
N HIS A 77 -13.66 22.47 -1.41
CA HIS A 77 -12.31 22.09 -1.86
C HIS A 77 -11.27 22.43 -0.79
N LEU A 78 -11.41 23.61 -0.17
CA LEU A 78 -10.57 24.05 0.95
C LEU A 78 -10.75 23.17 2.17
N PHE A 79 -11.98 22.74 2.44
CA PHE A 79 -12.27 21.83 3.54
C PHE A 79 -11.61 20.47 3.31
N CYS A 80 -11.81 19.83 2.15
CA CYS A 80 -11.12 18.59 1.79
C CYS A 80 -9.59 18.73 1.87
N TYR A 81 -9.05 19.87 1.43
CA TYR A 81 -7.63 20.17 1.56
C TYR A 81 -7.18 20.25 3.02
N ALA A 82 -7.94 20.92 3.88
CA ALA A 82 -7.68 21.02 5.31
C ALA A 82 -7.64 19.64 5.99
N LEU A 83 -8.63 18.78 5.67
CA LEU A 83 -8.68 17.41 6.19
C LEU A 83 -7.47 16.59 5.74
N ARG A 84 -7.00 16.79 4.50
CA ARG A 84 -5.80 16.12 3.98
C ARG A 84 -4.54 16.51 4.75
N ILE A 85 -4.31 17.81 4.93
CA ILE A 85 -3.08 18.29 5.57
C ILE A 85 -3.13 18.19 7.09
N GLY A 86 -4.29 17.90 7.68
CA GLY A 86 -4.45 17.86 9.13
C GLY A 86 -4.62 19.23 9.79
N ASP A 87 -4.89 20.28 9.02
CA ASP A 87 -4.99 21.66 9.52
C ASP A 87 -6.40 21.92 10.05
N VAL A 88 -6.59 21.60 11.33
CA VAL A 88 -7.84 21.85 12.08
C VAL A 88 -8.19 23.34 12.10
N GLY A 89 -7.19 24.23 12.10
CA GLY A 89 -7.42 25.68 12.07
C GLY A 89 -8.04 26.14 10.76
N LEU A 90 -7.56 25.62 9.63
CA LEU A 90 -8.18 25.86 8.32
C LEU A 90 -9.58 25.24 8.25
N ALA A 91 -9.74 23.99 8.70
CA ALA A 91 -11.04 23.31 8.70
C ALA A 91 -12.08 24.10 9.51
N THR A 92 -11.70 24.58 10.69
CA THR A 92 -12.53 25.43 11.56
C THR A 92 -12.85 26.75 10.86
N CYS A 93 -11.86 27.42 10.27
CA CYS A 93 -12.06 28.69 9.57
C CYS A 93 -13.09 28.56 8.43
N VAL A 94 -12.99 27.50 7.62
CA VAL A 94 -13.97 27.26 6.53
C VAL A 94 -15.35 26.94 7.11
N ALA A 95 -15.43 26.07 8.13
CA ALA A 95 -16.69 25.71 8.80
C ALA A 95 -17.39 26.90 9.48
N THR A 96 -16.63 27.87 10.02
CA THR A 96 -17.20 29.11 10.57
C THR A 96 -17.68 30.08 9.50
N THR A 97 -17.06 30.05 8.31
CA THR A 97 -17.39 30.97 7.20
C THR A 97 -18.61 30.49 6.42
N ARG A 98 -18.76 29.17 6.24
CA ARG A 98 -19.86 28.53 5.53
C ARG A 98 -20.25 27.25 6.25
N ALA A 99 -21.56 27.01 6.38
CA ALA A 99 -22.06 25.75 6.90
C ALA A 99 -21.72 24.60 5.92
N ILE A 100 -20.88 23.68 6.34
CA ILE A 100 -20.45 22.52 5.55
C ILE A 100 -21.30 21.32 5.96
N ALA A 101 -22.06 20.77 5.02
CA ALA A 101 -22.74 19.50 5.24
C ALA A 101 -21.71 18.36 5.21
N LEU A 102 -21.51 17.71 6.35
CA LEU A 102 -20.60 16.56 6.45
C LEU A 102 -21.21 15.35 5.71
N ASP A 103 -20.47 14.85 4.72
CA ASP A 103 -20.72 13.57 4.06
C ASP A 103 -19.63 12.52 4.40
N GLU A 104 -19.85 11.28 3.93
CA GLU A 104 -18.93 10.15 4.13
C GLU A 104 -17.49 10.42 3.64
N LEU A 105 -17.32 11.23 2.58
CA LEU A 105 -16.00 11.52 2.02
C LEU A 105 -15.10 12.21 3.05
N HIS A 106 -15.63 13.13 3.86
CA HIS A 106 -14.83 13.84 4.86
C HIS A 106 -14.26 12.89 5.92
N TRP A 107 -15.05 11.91 6.35
CA TRP A 107 -14.60 10.86 7.28
C TRP A 107 -13.53 9.97 6.65
N LEU A 108 -13.75 9.53 5.40
CA LEU A 108 -12.78 8.71 4.67
C LEU A 108 -11.46 9.46 4.41
N LEU A 109 -11.49 10.76 4.11
CA LEU A 109 -10.29 11.57 3.96
C LEU A 109 -9.53 11.67 5.29
N ALA A 110 -10.23 11.92 6.39
CA ALA A 110 -9.59 11.97 7.70
C ALA A 110 -8.95 10.62 8.08
N ALA A 111 -9.60 9.50 7.74
CA ALA A 111 -9.02 8.16 7.92
C ALA A 111 -7.86 7.86 6.97
N LYS A 112 -7.93 8.30 5.71
CA LYS A 112 -6.85 8.14 4.72
C LYS A 112 -5.55 8.81 5.18
N TYR A 113 -5.64 10.03 5.71
CA TYR A 113 -4.45 10.80 6.11
C TYR A 113 -4.09 10.67 7.60
N GLY A 114 -4.92 10.00 8.41
CA GLY A 114 -4.55 9.56 9.75
C GLY A 114 -4.59 10.62 10.85
N HIS A 115 -5.19 11.78 10.57
CA HIS A 115 -5.17 12.91 11.50
C HIS A 115 -6.25 12.76 12.59
N VAL A 116 -5.87 12.25 13.77
CA VAL A 116 -6.79 12.08 14.92
C VAL A 116 -7.47 13.40 15.30
N ALA A 117 -6.71 14.50 15.34
CA ALA A 117 -7.24 15.82 15.66
C ALA A 117 -8.32 16.32 14.68
N VAL A 118 -8.19 15.94 13.40
CA VAL A 118 -9.23 16.23 12.40
C VAL A 118 -10.50 15.44 12.69
N LEU A 119 -10.37 14.18 13.12
CA LEU A 119 -11.54 13.39 13.51
C LEU A 119 -12.22 13.94 14.75
N ASP A 120 -11.48 14.34 15.78
CA ASP A 120 -12.05 15.03 16.95
C ASP A 120 -12.82 16.30 16.54
N PHE A 121 -12.26 17.07 15.60
CA PHE A 121 -12.95 18.22 15.02
C PHE A 121 -14.24 17.81 14.30
N LEU A 122 -14.20 16.81 13.42
CA LEU A 122 -15.40 16.31 12.73
C LEU A 122 -16.47 15.80 13.70
N TYR A 123 -16.06 15.16 14.81
CA TYR A 123 -16.96 14.75 15.89
C TYR A 123 -17.61 15.95 16.59
N SER A 124 -16.87 17.04 16.83
CA SER A 124 -17.42 18.25 17.45
C SER A 124 -18.50 18.93 16.61
N GLN A 125 -18.47 18.73 15.28
CA GLN A 125 -19.43 19.30 14.33
C GLN A 125 -20.65 18.38 14.10
N ARG A 126 -20.73 17.25 14.79
CA ARG A 126 -21.65 16.12 14.49
C ARG A 126 -23.09 16.31 14.96
N ASP A 127 -23.42 17.36 15.71
CA ASP A 127 -24.76 17.56 16.31
C ASP A 127 -25.94 17.61 15.29
N ALA A 128 -25.69 17.46 13.98
CA ALA A 128 -26.69 17.46 12.90
C ALA A 128 -26.83 16.16 12.04
N LEU A 129 -26.28 14.97 12.43
CA LEU A 129 -26.28 13.63 11.74
C LEU A 129 -25.30 13.47 10.53
N PRO A 130 -24.84 12.24 10.11
CA PRO A 130 -25.35 10.86 10.31
C PRO A 130 -24.41 9.90 11.10
N LEU A 131 -24.77 8.61 11.14
CA LEU A 131 -23.99 7.51 11.73
C LEU A 131 -22.58 7.46 11.12
N LEU A 132 -21.58 7.10 11.94
CA LEU A 132 -20.21 6.92 11.46
C LEU A 132 -20.17 5.84 10.37
N PRO A 133 -19.35 6.02 9.31
CA PRO A 133 -19.15 4.96 8.33
C PRO A 133 -18.60 3.72 9.05
N SER A 134 -19.25 2.56 8.88
CA SER A 134 -18.78 1.30 9.46
C SER A 134 -17.38 0.91 8.93
N SER A 135 -17.04 1.37 7.73
CA SER A 135 -15.75 1.19 7.08
C SER A 135 -14.62 2.06 7.65
N LEU A 136 -14.89 3.03 8.54
CA LEU A 136 -13.89 4.01 8.95
C LEU A 136 -12.68 3.38 9.65
N LEU A 137 -12.92 2.37 10.49
CA LEU A 137 -11.86 1.65 11.21
C LEU A 137 -11.00 0.81 10.26
N SER A 138 -11.62 0.14 9.28
CA SER A 138 -10.89 -0.62 8.25
C SER A 138 -10.16 0.29 7.26
N GLU A 139 -10.66 1.50 7.04
CA GLU A 139 -9.99 2.55 6.27
C GLU A 139 -8.71 3.03 6.97
N ALA A 140 -8.79 3.36 8.27
CA ALA A 140 -7.60 3.72 9.04
C ALA A 140 -6.55 2.60 9.02
N ALA A 141 -6.98 1.33 9.05
CA ALA A 141 -6.11 0.16 8.95
C ALA A 141 -5.50 0.01 7.55
N ARG A 142 -6.26 0.30 6.48
CA ARG A 142 -5.81 0.27 5.08
C ARG A 142 -4.61 1.19 4.84
N TRP A 143 -4.58 2.35 5.50
CA TRP A 143 -3.52 3.35 5.37
C TRP A 143 -2.46 3.29 6.47
N GLY A 144 -2.59 2.34 7.41
CA GLY A 144 -1.52 2.07 8.38
C GLY A 144 -1.51 3.00 9.60
N HIS A 145 -2.59 3.74 9.86
CA HIS A 145 -2.65 4.73 10.93
C HIS A 145 -3.00 4.11 12.28
N LEU A 146 -2.04 3.41 12.90
CA LEU A 146 -2.25 2.73 14.19
C LEU A 146 -2.83 3.63 15.30
N PRO A 147 -2.37 4.88 15.53
CA PRO A 147 -2.98 5.75 16.54
C PRO A 147 -4.46 5.96 16.28
N LEU A 148 -4.84 6.07 15.00
CA LEU A 148 -6.22 6.27 14.63
C LEU A 148 -7.06 5.00 14.75
N VAL A 149 -6.49 3.84 14.40
CA VAL A 149 -7.14 2.53 14.61
C VAL A 149 -7.45 2.31 16.09
N ARG A 150 -6.52 2.66 17.00
CA ARG A 150 -6.76 2.60 18.45
C ARG A 150 -7.92 3.50 18.87
N TYR A 151 -7.86 4.76 18.47
CA TYR A 151 -8.89 5.74 18.78
C TYR A 151 -10.28 5.32 18.30
N LEU A 152 -10.39 4.81 17.06
CA LEU A 152 -11.67 4.36 16.50
C LEU A 152 -12.15 3.03 17.10
N HIS A 153 -11.23 2.13 17.48
CA HIS A 153 -11.57 0.89 18.18
C HIS A 153 -12.23 1.19 19.54
N GLU A 154 -11.69 2.13 20.32
CA GLU A 154 -12.26 2.55 21.60
C GLU A 154 -13.68 3.12 21.47
N LYS A 155 -14.04 3.66 20.30
CA LYS A 155 -15.38 4.16 19.98
C LYS A 155 -16.37 3.05 19.59
N GLY A 156 -15.95 1.79 19.55
CA GLY A 156 -16.80 0.63 19.28
C GLY A 156 -17.20 0.44 17.82
N LEU A 157 -16.39 0.92 16.87
CA LEU A 157 -16.64 0.71 15.44
C LEU A 157 -16.38 -0.74 15.02
N ASP A 158 -16.97 -1.13 13.88
CA ASP A 158 -16.81 -2.47 13.32
C ASP A 158 -15.34 -2.79 12.98
N ALA A 159 -14.82 -3.83 13.64
CA ALA A 159 -13.45 -4.28 13.51
C ALA A 159 -13.28 -5.45 12.52
N THR A 160 -14.36 -5.92 11.86
CA THR A 160 -14.38 -7.14 11.06
C THR A 160 -13.26 -7.21 10.00
N HIS A 161 -12.95 -6.09 9.36
CA HIS A 161 -11.99 -6.02 8.24
C HIS A 161 -10.61 -5.45 8.60
N VAL A 162 -10.36 -5.15 9.88
CA VAL A 162 -9.13 -4.44 10.32
C VAL A 162 -7.88 -5.26 10.03
N LEU A 163 -7.82 -6.51 10.53
CA LEU A 163 -6.69 -7.40 10.27
C LEU A 163 -6.47 -7.62 8.77
N TYR A 164 -7.56 -7.86 8.02
CA TYR A 164 -7.49 -8.04 6.58
C TYR A 164 -6.88 -6.83 5.86
N CYS A 165 -7.38 -5.62 6.12
CA CYS A 165 -6.87 -4.41 5.49
C CYS A 165 -5.41 -4.14 5.85
N ALA A 166 -5.02 -4.34 7.12
CA ALA A 166 -3.64 -4.15 7.57
C ALA A 166 -2.67 -5.12 6.88
N VAL A 167 -3.02 -6.41 6.81
CA VAL A 167 -2.20 -7.44 6.15
C VAL A 167 -2.13 -7.18 4.64
N MET A 168 -3.27 -6.90 4.02
CA MET A 168 -3.33 -6.63 2.58
C MET A 168 -2.46 -5.44 2.17
N HIS A 169 -2.29 -4.42 3.02
CA HIS A 169 -1.54 -3.21 2.70
C HIS A 169 -0.13 -3.18 3.31
N GLY A 170 0.32 -4.28 3.93
CA GLY A 170 1.69 -4.40 4.44
C GLY A 170 1.96 -3.64 5.76
N HIS A 171 0.91 -3.24 6.49
CA HIS A 171 1.05 -2.49 7.73
C HIS A 171 1.23 -3.43 8.93
N VAL A 172 2.44 -3.95 9.10
CA VAL A 172 2.79 -4.95 10.14
C VAL A 172 2.43 -4.48 11.54
N HIS A 173 2.68 -3.21 11.88
CA HIS A 173 2.37 -2.64 13.19
C HIS A 173 0.86 -2.58 13.48
N VAL A 174 0.02 -2.32 12.46
CA VAL A 174 -1.43 -2.38 12.60
C VAL A 174 -1.90 -3.83 12.69
N ALA A 175 -1.32 -4.73 11.90
CA ALA A 175 -1.67 -6.16 11.92
C ALA A 175 -1.33 -6.82 13.28
N GLN A 176 -0.19 -6.46 13.88
CA GLN A 176 0.20 -6.88 15.23
C GLN A 176 -0.84 -6.44 16.28
N TYR A 177 -1.22 -5.17 16.26
CA TYR A 177 -2.26 -4.65 17.15
C TYR A 177 -3.62 -5.34 16.92
N ALA A 178 -4.02 -5.48 15.65
CA ALA A 178 -5.28 -6.13 15.29
C ALA A 178 -5.32 -7.59 15.75
N HIS A 179 -4.21 -8.32 15.63
CA HIS A 179 -4.13 -9.69 16.11
C HIS A 179 -4.20 -9.77 17.65
N ALA A 180 -3.47 -8.91 18.35
CA ALA A 180 -3.46 -8.87 19.82
C ALA A 180 -4.85 -8.57 20.41
N GLU A 181 -5.56 -7.62 19.82
CA GLU A 181 -6.91 -7.19 20.26
C GLU A 181 -8.05 -7.99 19.60
N ARG A 182 -7.72 -9.03 18.81
CA ARG A 182 -8.70 -9.88 18.09
C ARG A 182 -9.64 -9.09 17.16
N LEU A 183 -9.10 -8.08 16.49
CA LEU A 183 -9.80 -7.19 15.55
C LEU A 183 -9.83 -7.77 14.14
N GLY A 184 -10.90 -8.48 13.86
CA GLY A 184 -11.17 -9.07 12.55
C GLY A 184 -10.73 -10.52 12.44
N GLN A 185 -10.79 -11.06 11.23
CA GLN A 185 -10.57 -12.48 10.96
C GLN A 185 -9.46 -12.69 9.95
N TRP A 186 -8.86 -13.88 10.00
CA TRP A 186 -7.94 -14.32 8.96
C TRP A 186 -8.72 -14.79 7.73
N PHE A 187 -8.33 -14.33 6.55
CA PHE A 187 -8.97 -14.71 5.28
C PHE A 187 -8.06 -15.65 4.46
N PRO A 188 -8.61 -16.70 3.82
CA PRO A 188 -7.86 -17.65 2.98
C PRO A 188 -6.94 -16.99 1.94
N SER A 189 -7.37 -15.88 1.37
CA SER A 189 -6.64 -15.14 0.33
C SER A 189 -5.43 -14.34 0.84
N LEU A 190 -5.28 -14.12 2.16
CA LEU A 190 -4.25 -13.24 2.72
C LEU A 190 -2.84 -13.65 2.31
N VAL A 191 -2.48 -14.93 2.49
CA VAL A 191 -1.14 -15.43 2.14
C VAL A 191 -0.87 -15.24 0.65
N THR A 192 -1.84 -15.53 -0.20
CA THR A 192 -1.69 -15.36 -1.66
C THR A 192 -1.40 -13.91 -2.01
N SER A 193 -2.11 -12.97 -1.39
CA SER A 193 -1.92 -11.54 -1.63
C SER A 193 -0.58 -11.03 -1.09
N VAL A 194 -0.20 -11.40 0.14
CA VAL A 194 1.12 -11.06 0.72
C VAL A 194 2.24 -11.58 -0.16
N VAL A 195 2.12 -12.84 -0.62
CA VAL A 195 3.11 -13.47 -1.48
C VAL A 195 3.20 -12.82 -2.86
N SER A 196 2.06 -12.44 -3.46
CA SER A 196 2.07 -11.71 -4.74
C SER A 196 2.74 -10.35 -4.65
N LYS A 197 2.64 -9.67 -3.50
CA LYS A 197 3.24 -8.35 -3.26
C LYS A 197 4.73 -8.42 -2.94
N GLY A 198 5.24 -9.57 -2.50
CA GLY A 198 6.64 -9.73 -2.13
C GLY A 198 6.98 -9.29 -0.72
N ASP A 199 5.98 -9.09 0.15
CA ASP A 199 6.18 -8.56 1.49
C ASP A 199 6.66 -9.65 2.46
N ALA A 200 7.97 -9.81 2.55
CA ALA A 200 8.62 -10.81 3.40
C ALA A 200 8.38 -10.58 4.89
N ALA A 201 8.33 -9.31 5.34
CA ALA A 201 8.09 -8.98 6.74
C ALA A 201 6.67 -9.34 7.14
N MET A 202 5.69 -9.03 6.29
CA MET A 202 4.30 -9.43 6.53
C MET A 202 4.14 -10.95 6.46
N LEU A 203 4.78 -11.65 5.52
CA LEU A 203 4.70 -13.11 5.48
C LEU A 203 5.28 -13.76 6.74
N ALA A 204 6.42 -13.27 7.23
CA ALA A 204 7.00 -13.74 8.48
C ALA A 204 6.06 -13.49 9.67
N PHE A 205 5.39 -12.34 9.72
CA PHE A 205 4.36 -12.05 10.72
C PHE A 205 3.19 -13.04 10.64
N VAL A 206 2.64 -13.30 9.44
CA VAL A 206 1.52 -14.21 9.23
C VAL A 206 1.88 -15.65 9.65
N LEU A 207 3.09 -16.10 9.30
CA LEU A 207 3.60 -17.42 9.67
C LEU A 207 3.84 -17.56 11.18
N ALA A 208 4.42 -16.54 11.82
CA ALA A 208 4.69 -16.53 13.26
C ALA A 208 3.42 -16.62 14.12
N HIS A 209 2.28 -16.16 13.60
CA HIS A 209 1.00 -16.18 14.31
C HIS A 209 0.09 -17.34 13.86
N GLY A 210 0.67 -18.39 13.27
CA GLY A 210 0.03 -19.69 13.10
C GLY A 210 -1.03 -19.76 12.00
N TYR A 211 -1.00 -18.86 11.02
CA TYR A 211 -1.96 -18.91 9.93
C TYR A 211 -1.60 -19.98 8.89
N ALA A 212 -2.39 -21.06 8.84
CA ALA A 212 -2.17 -22.26 8.02
C ALA A 212 -2.44 -22.08 6.50
N GLY A 213 -2.42 -20.85 5.97
CA GLY A 213 -2.75 -20.56 4.57
C GLY A 213 -1.61 -20.74 3.56
N VAL A 214 -0.45 -21.23 4.00
CA VAL A 214 0.68 -21.51 3.10
C VAL A 214 0.47 -22.85 2.40
N THR A 215 0.66 -22.85 1.09
CA THR A 215 0.51 -24.03 0.23
C THR A 215 1.69 -24.12 -0.73
N PRO A 216 1.96 -25.27 -1.38
CA PRO A 216 2.99 -25.36 -2.42
C PRO A 216 2.80 -24.32 -3.54
N ARG A 217 1.54 -23.93 -3.81
CA ARG A 217 1.19 -22.86 -4.75
C ARG A 217 1.76 -21.49 -4.35
N SER A 218 1.98 -21.23 -3.06
CA SER A 218 2.60 -19.99 -2.58
C SER A 218 4.02 -19.85 -3.11
N VAL A 219 4.81 -20.92 -3.19
CA VAL A 219 6.16 -20.92 -3.79
C VAL A 219 6.10 -20.54 -5.27
N VAL A 220 5.15 -21.14 -6.00
CA VAL A 220 4.93 -20.84 -7.43
C VAL A 220 4.58 -19.37 -7.65
N ILE A 221 3.73 -18.79 -6.79
CA ILE A 221 3.35 -17.38 -6.88
C ILE A 221 4.55 -16.48 -6.57
N ALA A 222 5.31 -16.77 -5.52
CA ALA A 222 6.53 -16.04 -5.19
C ALA A 222 7.52 -16.05 -6.36
N ALA A 223 7.72 -17.22 -6.99
CA ALA A 223 8.60 -17.38 -8.14
C ALA A 223 8.10 -16.65 -9.39
N LYS A 224 6.77 -16.69 -9.65
CA LYS A 224 6.12 -15.98 -10.76
C LYS A 224 6.34 -14.47 -10.71
N PHE A 225 6.37 -13.87 -9.52
CA PHE A 225 6.58 -12.43 -9.34
C PHE A 225 8.05 -12.06 -9.03
N GLY A 226 8.95 -13.05 -8.96
CA GLY A 226 10.38 -12.80 -8.79
C GLY A 226 10.82 -12.51 -7.35
N HIS A 227 10.00 -12.87 -6.37
CA HIS A 227 10.25 -12.57 -4.95
C HIS A 227 11.17 -13.62 -4.31
N LEU A 228 12.47 -13.57 -4.60
CA LEU A 228 13.46 -14.56 -4.13
C LEU A 228 13.44 -14.80 -2.62
N ALA A 229 13.33 -13.73 -1.81
CA ALA A 229 13.27 -13.86 -0.36
C ALA A 229 12.07 -14.71 0.10
N LEU A 230 10.91 -14.55 -0.57
CA LEU A 230 9.74 -15.37 -0.27
C LEU A 230 9.90 -16.81 -0.74
N VAL A 231 10.52 -17.02 -1.92
CA VAL A 231 10.82 -18.36 -2.42
C VAL A 231 11.71 -19.11 -1.43
N GLN A 232 12.75 -18.46 -0.90
CA GLN A 232 13.64 -19.02 0.11
C GLN A 232 12.90 -19.39 1.41
N MET A 233 12.03 -18.51 1.90
CA MET A 233 11.25 -18.78 3.12
C MET A 233 10.23 -19.91 2.95
N LEU A 234 9.63 -20.03 1.76
CA LEU A 234 8.55 -20.97 1.49
C LEU A 234 9.03 -22.31 0.90
N TYR A 235 10.31 -22.42 0.55
CA TYR A 235 10.83 -23.59 -0.18
C TYR A 235 10.63 -24.91 0.55
N ALA A 236 10.67 -24.90 1.89
CA ALA A 236 10.46 -26.11 2.70
C ALA A 236 9.06 -26.74 2.50
N GLU A 237 8.08 -25.94 2.08
CA GLU A 237 6.70 -26.37 1.80
C GLU A 237 6.48 -26.73 0.32
N ALA A 238 7.52 -26.69 -0.51
CA ALA A 238 7.43 -27.03 -1.93
C ALA A 238 7.46 -28.55 -2.13
N ASP A 239 6.47 -29.06 -2.86
CA ASP A 239 6.55 -30.39 -3.47
C ASP A 239 7.21 -30.34 -4.86
N ASP A 240 7.45 -31.50 -5.48
CA ASP A 240 8.08 -31.60 -6.80
C ASP A 240 7.30 -30.86 -7.88
N THR A 241 5.96 -30.89 -7.81
CA THR A 241 5.10 -30.23 -8.80
C THR A 241 5.17 -28.72 -8.70
N ALA A 242 5.22 -28.20 -7.47
CA ALA A 242 5.38 -26.79 -7.18
C ALA A 242 6.78 -26.31 -7.54
N PHE A 243 7.82 -27.12 -7.35
CA PHE A 243 9.17 -26.81 -7.80
C PHE A 243 9.23 -26.62 -9.32
N GLU A 244 8.74 -27.58 -10.09
CA GLU A 244 8.77 -27.52 -11.55
C GLU A 244 7.97 -26.33 -12.08
N GLU A 245 6.75 -26.11 -11.56
CA GLU A 245 5.93 -24.96 -11.96
C GLU A 245 6.54 -23.63 -11.49
N ALA A 246 7.20 -23.57 -10.32
CA ALA A 246 7.89 -22.37 -9.85
C ALA A 246 9.09 -22.02 -10.76
N LEU A 247 9.91 -23.01 -11.11
CA LEU A 247 11.04 -22.84 -12.03
C LEU A 247 10.54 -22.41 -13.42
N PHE A 248 9.46 -23.02 -13.90
CA PHE A 248 8.81 -22.64 -15.16
C PHE A 248 8.30 -21.20 -15.12
N LYS A 249 7.55 -20.79 -14.09
CA LYS A 249 7.04 -19.42 -13.96
C LYS A 249 8.15 -18.38 -13.83
N ALA A 250 9.17 -18.65 -13.02
CA ALA A 250 10.32 -17.76 -12.88
C ALA A 250 11.06 -17.60 -14.22
N SER A 251 11.21 -18.69 -14.98
CA SER A 251 11.84 -18.67 -16.30
C SER A 251 11.01 -17.88 -17.32
N TRP A 252 9.71 -18.13 -17.39
CA TRP A 252 8.79 -17.43 -18.29
C TRP A 252 8.73 -15.91 -18.02
N HIS A 253 8.76 -15.51 -16.75
CA HIS A 253 8.73 -14.10 -16.35
C HIS A 253 10.11 -13.44 -16.30
N GLY A 254 11.20 -14.16 -16.58
CA GLY A 254 12.54 -13.60 -16.68
C GLY A 254 13.22 -13.31 -15.35
N HIS A 255 12.78 -13.95 -14.26
CA HIS A 255 13.33 -13.75 -12.92
C HIS A 255 14.59 -14.60 -12.72
N LEU A 256 15.68 -14.22 -13.42
CA LEU A 256 16.94 -14.97 -13.45
C LEU A 256 17.49 -15.29 -12.05
N HIS A 257 17.41 -14.36 -11.11
CA HIS A 257 17.87 -14.55 -9.73
C HIS A 257 17.10 -15.65 -8.99
N VAL A 258 15.80 -15.79 -9.24
CA VAL A 258 14.99 -16.89 -8.71
C VAL A 258 15.34 -18.21 -9.41
N VAL A 259 15.49 -18.18 -10.74
CA VAL A 259 15.87 -19.36 -11.53
C VAL A 259 17.21 -19.91 -11.05
N LYS A 260 18.25 -19.08 -10.93
CA LYS A 260 19.57 -19.47 -10.42
C LYS A 260 19.46 -20.12 -9.04
N TRP A 261 18.70 -19.51 -8.14
CA TRP A 261 18.54 -20.06 -6.80
C TRP A 261 17.81 -21.41 -6.80
N LEU A 262 16.66 -21.52 -7.48
CA LEU A 262 15.91 -22.77 -7.58
C LEU A 262 16.73 -23.88 -8.24
N ASP A 263 17.49 -23.55 -9.28
CA ASP A 263 18.37 -24.49 -9.99
C ASP A 263 19.47 -25.03 -9.08
N THR A 264 20.07 -24.17 -8.24
CA THR A 264 21.09 -24.62 -7.27
C THR A 264 20.57 -25.61 -6.24
N GLN A 265 19.26 -25.60 -5.95
CA GLN A 265 18.67 -26.56 -5.00
C GLN A 265 18.56 -27.97 -5.59
N ARG A 266 18.53 -28.10 -6.93
CA ARG A 266 18.38 -29.39 -7.65
C ARG A 266 19.32 -29.48 -8.85
N LEU A 267 20.59 -29.11 -8.68
CA LEU A 267 21.62 -29.11 -9.72
C LEU A 267 21.77 -30.45 -10.47
N GLU A 268 21.44 -31.56 -9.81
CA GLU A 268 21.53 -32.92 -10.36
C GLU A 268 20.29 -33.36 -11.16
N ALA A 269 19.17 -32.65 -11.02
CA ALA A 269 17.94 -32.96 -11.76
C ALA A 269 18.01 -32.36 -13.17
N GLU A 270 17.57 -33.11 -14.17
CA GLU A 270 17.44 -32.57 -15.54
C GLU A 270 16.51 -31.35 -15.56
N VAL A 271 16.81 -30.37 -16.44
CA VAL A 271 15.89 -29.24 -16.65
C VAL A 271 14.59 -29.83 -17.22
N PRO A 272 13.41 -29.56 -16.63
CA PRO A 272 12.15 -29.97 -17.24
C PRO A 272 12.06 -29.50 -18.69
N HIS A 273 11.80 -30.41 -19.64
CA HIS A 273 11.78 -30.11 -21.09
C HIS A 273 10.84 -28.94 -21.44
N ARG A 274 9.75 -28.79 -20.69
CA ARG A 274 8.79 -27.68 -20.80
C ARG A 274 9.44 -26.28 -20.71
N ILE A 275 10.58 -26.15 -20.04
CA ILE A 275 11.32 -24.87 -19.92
C ILE A 275 12.17 -24.60 -21.16
N LEU A 276 12.72 -25.65 -21.79
CA LEU A 276 13.65 -25.55 -22.91
C LEU A 276 12.94 -25.40 -24.27
N ASP A 277 11.72 -25.92 -24.39
CA ASP A 277 10.97 -25.92 -25.66
C ASP A 277 10.25 -24.59 -25.97
N GLU A 278 10.26 -23.62 -25.04
CA GLU A 278 9.45 -22.41 -25.18
C GLU A 278 10.18 -21.21 -25.79
N ALA A 279 9.74 -20.84 -27.00
CA ALA A 279 10.25 -19.74 -27.82
C ALA A 279 10.12 -18.33 -27.21
N LYS A 280 9.50 -18.18 -26.03
CA LYS A 280 9.26 -16.89 -25.34
C LYS A 280 10.10 -16.67 -24.09
N MET A 281 11.02 -17.58 -23.75
CA MET A 281 11.89 -17.40 -22.60
C MET A 281 12.80 -16.15 -22.76
N PRO A 282 12.90 -15.29 -21.74
CA PRO A 282 13.81 -14.14 -21.77
C PRO A 282 15.27 -14.55 -21.99
N LEU A 283 15.96 -13.75 -22.80
CA LEU A 283 17.31 -14.05 -23.29
C LEU A 283 18.33 -14.35 -22.18
N ASP A 284 18.21 -13.68 -21.03
CA ASP A 284 19.12 -13.86 -19.91
C ASP A 284 18.93 -15.21 -19.20
N VAL A 285 17.68 -15.67 -19.06
CA VAL A 285 17.37 -17.00 -18.53
C VAL A 285 17.80 -18.09 -19.52
N MET A 286 17.58 -17.85 -20.82
CA MET A 286 18.04 -18.77 -21.87
C MET A 286 19.57 -18.92 -21.87
N LYS A 287 20.31 -17.81 -21.78
CA LYS A 287 21.78 -17.82 -21.66
C LYS A 287 22.23 -18.60 -20.43
N TYR A 288 21.55 -18.44 -19.30
CA TYR A 288 21.88 -19.19 -18.10
C TYR A 288 21.76 -20.70 -18.30
N PHE A 289 20.63 -21.21 -18.83
CA PHE A 289 20.46 -22.65 -19.05
C PHE A 289 21.40 -23.22 -20.13
N LEU A 290 21.65 -22.47 -21.21
CA LEU A 290 22.44 -22.97 -22.34
C LEU A 290 23.96 -22.84 -22.14
N LEU A 291 24.43 -21.80 -21.45
CA LEU A 291 25.86 -21.47 -21.36
C LEU A 291 26.39 -21.65 -19.94
N GLU A 292 25.76 -21.03 -18.94
CA GLU A 292 26.26 -20.99 -17.56
C GLU A 292 26.04 -22.35 -16.85
N ARG A 293 24.82 -22.87 -16.84
CA ARG A 293 24.47 -24.14 -16.17
C ARG A 293 25.24 -25.34 -16.72
N ARG A 294 25.46 -25.41 -18.04
CA ARG A 294 26.26 -26.49 -18.66
C ARG A 294 27.73 -26.44 -18.21
N SER A 295 28.29 -25.23 -18.07
CA SER A 295 29.64 -25.05 -17.56
C SER A 295 29.76 -25.40 -16.07
N ASP A 296 28.72 -25.14 -15.28
CA ASP A 296 28.70 -25.45 -13.85
C ASP A 296 28.46 -26.95 -13.58
N SER A 297 27.59 -27.61 -14.36
CA SER A 297 27.37 -29.06 -14.29
C SER A 297 28.64 -29.86 -14.66
N THR A 298 29.36 -29.44 -15.71
CA THR A 298 30.63 -30.06 -16.11
C THR A 298 31.75 -29.81 -15.09
N ARG A 299 31.76 -28.66 -14.39
CA ARG A 299 32.70 -28.40 -13.28
C ARG A 299 32.36 -29.17 -12.01
N ALA A 300 31.08 -29.28 -11.66
CA ALA A 300 30.61 -30.02 -10.49
C ALA A 300 30.87 -31.52 -10.61
N THR A 301 30.75 -32.09 -11.81
CA THR A 301 31.15 -33.48 -12.10
C THR A 301 32.67 -33.67 -12.06
N ALA A 302 33.46 -32.70 -12.54
CA ALA A 302 34.93 -32.75 -12.48
C ALA A 302 35.51 -32.63 -11.04
N LEU A 303 34.87 -31.84 -10.17
CA LEU A 303 35.31 -31.65 -8.77
C LEU A 303 34.98 -32.83 -7.84
N ARG A 304 34.08 -33.74 -8.24
CA ARG A 304 33.66 -34.90 -7.42
C ARG A 304 34.52 -36.16 -7.62
N CYS A 305 35.54 -36.13 -8.47
CA CYS A 305 36.49 -37.25 -8.66
C CYS A 305 37.47 -37.45 -7.48
N HIS A 306 37.34 -36.71 -6.38
CA HIS A 306 38.04 -37.01 -5.13
C HIS A 306 37.03 -37.21 -3.99
N PRO A 307 36.94 -38.42 -3.40
CA PRO A 307 36.01 -38.66 -2.31
C PRO A 307 36.56 -38.02 -1.03
N ILE A 308 35.94 -36.92 -0.60
CA ILE A 308 36.08 -36.45 0.78
C ILE A 308 35.07 -37.26 1.60
N HIS A 309 35.56 -38.29 2.28
CA HIS A 309 34.85 -38.90 3.39
C HIS A 309 34.56 -37.82 4.44
N THR A 310 33.28 -37.56 4.72
CA THR A 310 32.85 -36.98 5.99
C THR A 310 31.90 -37.95 6.69
N PRO A 311 32.03 -38.13 8.01
CA PRO A 311 31.36 -39.20 8.74
C PRO A 311 29.88 -38.86 8.96
N ARG A 312 29.02 -39.89 8.84
CA ARG A 312 27.62 -39.85 9.28
C ARG A 312 27.56 -39.53 10.78
N LEU A 313 27.04 -38.37 11.14
CA LEU A 313 26.54 -38.11 12.50
C LEU A 313 25.20 -38.83 12.66
N THR A 314 25.25 -40.00 13.30
CA THR A 314 24.10 -40.68 13.87
C THR A 314 23.69 -39.98 15.17
N ALA A 315 22.50 -39.38 15.22
CA ALA A 315 21.74 -39.19 16.46
C ALA A 315 20.31 -38.72 16.13
N HIS A 316 19.34 -39.64 16.13
CA HIS A 316 17.95 -39.31 16.40
C HIS A 316 17.41 -40.32 17.41
N GLU A 317 17.30 -39.88 18.66
CA GLU A 317 16.42 -40.49 19.66
C GLU A 317 14.95 -40.18 19.30
N PRO A 318 14.01 -41.10 19.59
CA PRO A 318 12.60 -40.91 19.29
C PRO A 318 11.91 -39.98 20.30
N ARG A 319 11.13 -39.02 19.78
CA ARG A 319 10.25 -38.14 20.58
C ARG A 319 9.22 -38.97 21.36
N ALA A 320 9.19 -38.73 22.67
CA ALA A 320 8.24 -39.31 23.60
C ALA A 320 6.79 -38.91 23.29
N THR A 321 5.91 -39.90 23.36
CA THR A 321 4.46 -39.78 23.35
C THR A 321 3.99 -39.23 24.70
N ILE A 322 3.41 -38.02 24.70
CA ILE A 322 2.69 -37.51 25.86
C ILE A 322 1.25 -38.04 25.80
N ARG A 323 0.97 -39.01 26.67
CA ARG A 323 -0.39 -39.42 27.04
C ARG A 323 -1.03 -38.28 27.83
N HIS A 324 -2.17 -37.76 27.35
CA HIS A 324 -3.10 -37.02 28.20
C HIS A 324 -3.96 -38.02 28.96
N VAL A 325 -3.82 -38.00 30.29
CA VAL A 325 -4.82 -38.44 31.26
C VAL A 325 -5.31 -37.15 31.89
N PHE A 326 -6.61 -36.86 31.81
CA PHE A 326 -7.44 -36.30 32.89
C PHE A 326 -8.91 -36.36 32.42
N ASP A 327 -9.68 -37.10 33.23
CA ASP A 327 -11.13 -37.25 33.37
C ASP A 327 -12.01 -37.60 32.15
#